data_AF-A0A9C9N0G8-F1
#
_entry.id   AF-A0A9C9N0G8-F1
#
_cell.length_a   1.000
_cell.length_b   1.000
_cell.length_c   1.000
_cell.angle_alpha   90.00
_cell.angle_beta   90.00
_cell.angle_gamma   90.00
#
_symmetry.space_group_name_H-M   'P 1'
#
loop_
_entity.id
_entity.type
_entity.pdbx_description
1 polymer ?
#
loop_
_entity_poly.entity_id
_entity_poly.type
_entity_poly.pdbx_seq_one_letter_code
_entity_poly.pdbx_strand_id
1 'polypeptide(L)'
;MTYPLSSPVLAGQPTAAAHYNHLRTDALYLGQATEDAAALGQLLAHFSDNLTLARLGSNRLRIEAAPDAPVALMIQGCPCRVTANVDLASGAAPSGSAAAWFVFAQRASGASTFTLAVNTSATPAPNQALIGAFYWDGSQIVADSVMLLQRERLLKVLNLAPSQQAGGRLCLQSGEPYGSDDRSGSTVYYSPFTADVIALYAPGFGWVNHAFNERSLLLPGTPDTNYDIFAAWDGSVVQLSALAWASDSLRTSSLSLQDGRWVLGSDASLRYLGSVRVGSGGVAVDSKAQRLVWNADNRRAKLIYRMDSTTHTYASATWRMWNDDADNYALLLMGEKNPLTLQLFGDQSGSVPGDAIRVGIGVDSIGGSVILGSSSGDNFKGSVVYCNVLAAGVHQFNVCEYGNASSTCTYFRATLSGEFWC
;
A
#
# COMPACT_ATOMS: atom_id res chain seq x y z
N MET A 1 -3.15 -48.99 2.55
CA MET A 1 -1.70 -49.24 2.54
C MET A 1 -1.49 -50.65 2.03
N THR A 2 -0.62 -50.84 1.05
CA THR A 2 -0.20 -52.15 0.54
C THR A 2 0.88 -52.75 1.44
N TYR A 3 1.06 -54.06 1.35
CA TYR A 3 2.16 -54.78 2.00
C TYR A 3 2.84 -55.65 0.93
N PRO A 4 3.75 -55.08 0.12
CA PRO A 4 4.31 -55.77 -1.04
C PRO A 4 5.29 -56.89 -0.68
N LEU A 5 5.93 -56.85 0.50
CA LEU A 5 6.90 -57.86 0.94
C LEU A 5 6.34 -58.80 2.01
N SER A 6 5.42 -58.33 2.85
CA SER A 6 4.87 -59.08 3.99
C SER A 6 3.48 -59.66 3.72
N SER A 7 3.26 -60.89 4.21
CA SER A 7 2.02 -61.65 4.06
C SER A 7 1.35 -61.91 5.41
N PRO A 8 0.03 -62.21 5.44
CA PRO A 8 -0.66 -62.57 6.68
C PRO A 8 -0.08 -63.83 7.31
N VAL A 9 0.29 -63.76 8.58
CA VAL A 9 0.79 -64.92 9.34
C VAL A 9 -0.37 -65.84 9.69
N LEU A 10 -0.26 -67.12 9.34
CA LEU A 10 -1.28 -68.13 9.62
C LEU A 10 -1.09 -68.76 11.01
N ALA A 11 -2.20 -69.21 11.61
CA ALA A 11 -2.17 -69.91 12.90
C ALA A 11 -1.27 -71.17 12.83
N GLY A 12 -0.31 -71.27 13.74
CA GLY A 12 0.67 -72.37 13.78
C GLY A 12 1.88 -72.20 12.84
N GLN A 13 1.95 -71.14 12.04
CA GLN A 13 3.10 -70.86 11.18
C GLN A 13 4.29 -70.33 12.00
N PRO A 14 5.49 -70.93 11.94
CA PRO A 14 6.65 -70.41 12.65
C PRO A 14 7.11 -69.08 12.06
N THR A 15 7.36 -68.08 12.93
CA THR A 15 7.76 -66.74 12.50
C THR A 15 9.24 -66.71 12.09
N ALA A 16 9.50 -66.84 10.79
CA ALA A 16 10.84 -66.65 10.24
C ALA A 16 11.30 -65.18 10.37
N ALA A 17 12.60 -64.96 10.59
CA ALA A 17 13.18 -63.62 10.66
C ALA A 17 12.93 -62.79 9.37
N ALA A 18 12.81 -63.45 8.22
CA ALA A 18 12.37 -62.83 6.97
C ALA A 18 10.99 -62.15 7.10
N HIS A 19 9.98 -62.78 7.73
CA HIS A 19 8.65 -62.18 7.89
C HIS A 19 8.71 -60.88 8.71
N TYR A 20 9.51 -60.86 9.79
CA TYR A 20 9.73 -59.66 10.59
C TYR A 20 10.45 -58.56 9.78
N ASN A 21 11.49 -58.91 9.04
CA ASN A 21 12.23 -57.96 8.21
C ASN A 21 11.36 -57.38 7.07
N HIS A 22 10.54 -58.21 6.43
CA HIS A 22 9.62 -57.77 5.38
C HIS A 22 8.56 -56.80 5.94
N LEU A 23 7.91 -57.15 7.06
CA LEU A 23 6.94 -56.29 7.73
C LEU A 23 7.57 -54.97 8.20
N ARG A 24 8.81 -55.02 8.70
CA ARG A 24 9.59 -53.83 9.07
C ARG A 24 9.87 -52.94 7.86
N THR A 25 10.22 -53.51 6.71
CA THR A 25 10.46 -52.74 5.48
C THR A 25 9.15 -52.12 4.97
N ASP A 26 8.08 -52.90 4.84
CA ASP A 26 6.77 -52.39 4.41
C ASP A 26 6.28 -51.26 5.33
N ALA A 27 6.44 -51.39 6.65
CA ALA A 27 6.11 -50.34 7.61
C ALA A 27 7.03 -49.10 7.51
N LEU A 28 8.32 -49.29 7.25
CA LEU A 28 9.30 -48.19 7.13
C LEU A 28 9.09 -47.35 5.86
N TYR A 29 8.55 -47.94 4.79
CA TYR A 29 8.32 -47.28 3.50
C TYR A 29 6.82 -47.14 3.14
N LEU A 30 5.92 -47.31 4.11
CA LEU A 30 4.46 -47.20 3.96
C LEU A 30 3.88 -48.05 2.80
N GLY A 31 4.40 -49.26 2.62
CA GLY A 31 3.95 -50.19 1.60
C GLY A 31 4.48 -49.93 0.19
N GLN A 32 5.51 -49.10 0.05
CA GLN A 32 6.25 -48.84 -1.20
C GLN A 32 7.59 -49.61 -1.22
N ALA A 33 8.20 -49.75 -2.40
CA ALA A 33 9.57 -50.25 -2.53
C ALA A 33 10.58 -49.25 -1.93
N THR A 34 11.75 -49.74 -1.49
CA THR A 34 12.79 -48.92 -0.83
C THR A 34 13.44 -47.87 -1.75
N GLU A 35 13.27 -48.05 -3.06
CA GLU A 35 13.68 -47.11 -4.12
C GLU A 35 12.59 -46.10 -4.50
N ASP A 36 11.30 -46.42 -4.31
CA ASP A 36 10.15 -45.55 -4.60
C ASP A 36 9.81 -44.55 -3.49
N ALA A 37 10.41 -44.69 -2.30
CA ALA A 37 10.03 -43.90 -1.13
C ALA A 37 11.19 -43.55 -0.20
N ALA A 38 11.09 -42.40 0.47
CA ALA A 38 11.88 -42.07 1.64
C ALA A 38 11.41 -42.90 2.85
N ALA A 39 12.27 -43.09 3.85
CA ALA A 39 11.88 -43.79 5.07
C ALA A 39 10.94 -42.92 5.92
N LEU A 40 9.96 -43.53 6.58
CA LEU A 40 8.93 -42.84 7.39
C LEU A 40 9.52 -41.87 8.42
N GLY A 41 10.63 -42.25 9.08
CA GLY A 41 11.32 -41.35 10.02
C GLY A 41 11.90 -40.10 9.36
N GLN A 42 12.31 -40.17 8.09
CA GLN A 42 12.79 -39.02 7.31
C GLN A 42 11.64 -38.12 6.85
N LEU A 43 10.44 -38.68 6.66
CA LEU A 43 9.22 -37.92 6.39
C LEU A 43 8.77 -37.16 7.64
N LEU A 44 8.60 -37.88 8.76
CA LEU A 44 8.07 -37.32 10.02
C LEU A 44 8.99 -36.28 10.66
N ALA A 45 10.29 -36.34 10.41
CA ALA A 45 11.25 -35.36 10.92
C ALA A 45 11.15 -33.96 10.26
N HIS A 46 10.57 -33.86 9.06
CA HIS A 46 10.54 -32.64 8.24
C HIS A 46 9.27 -32.54 7.37
N PHE A 47 8.09 -32.92 7.90
CA PHE A 47 6.89 -33.08 7.10
C PHE A 47 6.28 -31.73 6.68
N SER A 48 6.47 -31.36 5.41
CA SER A 48 6.21 -30.01 4.87
C SER A 48 7.00 -28.89 5.57
N ASP A 49 7.98 -29.23 6.40
CA ASP A 49 8.95 -28.27 6.95
C ASP A 49 9.91 -27.81 5.85
N ASN A 50 10.42 -26.58 6.01
CA ASN A 50 11.29 -25.89 5.05
C ASN A 50 10.71 -25.75 3.62
N LEU A 51 9.46 -26.14 3.36
CA LEU A 51 8.83 -26.02 2.06
C LEU A 51 8.66 -24.53 1.71
N THR A 52 9.56 -24.03 0.87
CA THR A 52 9.49 -22.69 0.25
C THR A 52 9.14 -22.80 -1.23
N LEU A 53 8.77 -21.68 -1.85
CA LEU A 53 8.52 -21.64 -3.30
C LEU A 53 8.92 -20.25 -3.82
N ALA A 54 9.99 -20.20 -4.60
CA ALA A 54 10.63 -18.98 -5.07
C ALA A 54 10.67 -18.89 -6.60
N ARG A 55 10.62 -17.67 -7.16
CA ARG A 55 10.79 -17.44 -8.61
C ARG A 55 12.26 -17.54 -9.00
N LEU A 56 12.57 -18.30 -10.04
CA LEU A 56 13.91 -18.54 -10.57
C LEU A 56 14.01 -17.98 -12.00
N GLY A 57 14.57 -16.78 -12.14
CA GLY A 57 14.55 -16.02 -13.39
C GLY A 57 13.15 -15.49 -13.72
N SER A 58 12.76 -15.46 -14.99
CA SER A 58 11.43 -15.01 -15.42
C SER A 58 10.38 -16.13 -15.42
N ASN A 59 10.75 -17.37 -15.76
CA ASN A 59 9.79 -18.42 -16.11
C ASN A 59 10.00 -19.78 -15.40
N ARG A 60 10.77 -19.83 -14.31
CA ARG A 60 10.95 -21.06 -13.51
C ARG A 60 10.69 -20.82 -12.04
N LEU A 61 10.54 -21.91 -11.30
CA LEU A 61 10.33 -21.95 -9.86
C LEU A 61 11.39 -22.82 -9.21
N ARG A 62 11.64 -22.58 -7.92
CA ARG A 62 12.53 -23.37 -7.07
C ARG A 62 11.85 -23.65 -5.73
N ILE A 63 11.97 -24.88 -5.24
CA ILE A 63 11.92 -25.18 -3.80
C ILE A 63 13.36 -25.20 -3.32
N GLU A 64 13.65 -24.43 -2.28
CA GLU A 64 14.99 -24.43 -1.67
C GLU A 64 15.09 -25.58 -0.66
N ALA A 65 16.14 -26.38 -0.77
CA ALA A 65 16.37 -27.52 0.11
C ALA A 65 17.86 -27.85 0.19
N ALA A 66 18.32 -28.26 1.37
CA ALA A 66 19.70 -28.57 1.68
C ALA A 66 19.79 -29.84 2.57
N PRO A 67 20.99 -30.38 2.85
CA PRO A 67 21.14 -31.56 3.71
C PRO A 67 20.71 -31.33 5.17
N ASP A 68 20.88 -30.10 5.65
CA ASP A 68 20.53 -29.56 6.97
C ASP A 68 19.11 -28.95 7.00
N ALA A 69 18.68 -28.31 5.89
CA ALA A 69 17.30 -27.85 5.67
C ALA A 69 16.59 -28.67 4.57
N PRO A 70 16.27 -29.96 4.81
CA PRO A 70 15.59 -30.81 3.84
C PRO A 70 14.08 -30.50 3.78
N VAL A 71 13.44 -30.91 2.68
CA VAL A 71 11.98 -30.86 2.51
C VAL A 71 11.46 -32.28 2.31
N ALA A 72 10.44 -32.70 3.08
CA ALA A 72 9.81 -34.01 2.93
C ALA A 72 8.29 -33.89 2.76
N LEU A 73 7.73 -34.61 1.78
CA LEU A 73 6.32 -34.54 1.38
C LEU A 73 5.73 -35.95 1.21
N MET A 74 4.41 -36.06 1.38
CA MET A 74 3.65 -37.28 1.15
C MET A 74 2.90 -37.16 -0.18
N ILE A 75 3.40 -37.80 -1.23
CA ILE A 75 2.90 -37.68 -2.60
C ILE A 75 2.08 -38.93 -2.94
N GLN A 76 0.75 -38.81 -2.90
CA GLN A 76 -0.20 -39.88 -3.26
C GLN A 76 0.08 -41.23 -2.55
N GLY A 77 0.40 -41.17 -1.25
CA GLY A 77 0.72 -42.34 -0.43
C GLY A 77 2.20 -42.72 -0.38
N CYS A 78 3.06 -42.07 -1.17
CA CYS A 78 4.50 -42.31 -1.20
C CYS A 78 5.25 -41.19 -0.44
N PRO A 79 6.02 -41.51 0.61
CA PRO A 79 6.95 -40.56 1.21
C PRO A 79 8.06 -40.16 0.22
N CYS A 80 8.30 -38.87 0.03
CA CYS A 80 9.42 -38.37 -0.77
C CYS A 80 10.20 -37.31 0.02
N ARG A 81 11.53 -37.27 -0.10
CA ARG A 81 12.40 -36.28 0.55
C ARG A 81 13.47 -35.76 -0.40
N VAL A 82 13.75 -34.46 -0.32
CA VAL A 82 14.83 -33.79 -1.06
C VAL A 82 15.79 -33.09 -0.10
N THR A 83 17.07 -33.03 -0.50
CA THR A 83 18.21 -32.47 0.27
C THR A 83 19.05 -31.51 -0.58
N ALA A 84 18.52 -31.12 -1.73
CA ALA A 84 19.09 -30.20 -2.70
C ALA A 84 17.93 -29.49 -3.41
N ASN A 85 18.16 -28.26 -3.87
CA ASN A 85 17.14 -27.44 -4.54
C ASN A 85 16.42 -28.17 -5.67
N VAL A 86 15.08 -28.08 -5.68
CA VAL A 86 14.24 -28.64 -6.75
C VAL A 86 13.82 -27.52 -7.68
N ASP A 87 14.50 -27.42 -8.83
CA ASP A 87 14.16 -26.48 -9.89
C ASP A 87 13.05 -27.04 -10.80
N LEU A 88 12.15 -26.18 -11.27
CA LEU A 88 11.29 -26.47 -12.41
C LEU A 88 12.17 -26.67 -13.65
N ALA A 89 11.97 -27.80 -14.35
CA ALA A 89 12.72 -28.11 -15.57
C ALA A 89 12.42 -27.06 -16.67
N SER A 90 13.42 -26.71 -17.48
CA SER A 90 13.28 -25.71 -18.54
C SER A 90 12.18 -26.05 -19.56
N GLY A 91 12.07 -27.33 -19.94
CA GLY A 91 10.99 -27.85 -20.80
C GLY A 91 9.62 -27.97 -20.12
N ALA A 92 9.50 -27.64 -18.83
CA ALA A 92 8.26 -27.64 -18.06
C ALA A 92 7.88 -26.22 -17.58
N ALA A 93 8.48 -25.17 -18.16
CA ALA A 93 8.11 -23.78 -17.88
C ALA A 93 6.67 -23.48 -18.35
N PRO A 94 5.93 -22.60 -17.65
CA PRO A 94 4.65 -22.05 -18.14
C PRO A 94 4.82 -21.36 -19.50
N SER A 95 3.74 -21.38 -20.29
CA SER A 95 3.71 -20.84 -21.66
C SER A 95 2.29 -20.53 -22.12
N GLY A 96 2.14 -19.79 -23.22
CA GLY A 96 0.84 -19.38 -23.75
C GLY A 96 0.33 -18.08 -23.13
N SER A 97 -0.98 -17.85 -23.22
CA SER A 97 -1.65 -16.63 -22.73
C SER A 97 -1.61 -16.49 -21.20
N ALA A 98 -1.82 -15.26 -20.72
CA ALA A 98 -1.90 -14.96 -19.29
C ALA A 98 -2.93 -15.86 -18.57
N ALA A 99 -2.53 -16.47 -17.45
CA ALA A 99 -3.32 -17.47 -16.73
C ALA A 99 -2.82 -17.70 -15.30
N ALA A 100 -3.70 -18.21 -14.43
CA ALA A 100 -3.28 -18.84 -13.19
C ALA A 100 -2.72 -20.25 -13.47
N TRP A 101 -1.64 -20.59 -12.78
CA TRP A 101 -0.96 -21.88 -12.83
C TRP A 101 -0.80 -22.45 -11.43
N PHE A 102 -0.83 -23.77 -11.35
CA PHE A 102 -0.74 -24.56 -10.12
C PHE A 102 0.57 -25.35 -10.12
N VAL A 103 1.19 -25.45 -8.96
CA VAL A 103 2.51 -26.06 -8.76
C VAL A 103 2.36 -27.37 -8.03
N PHE A 104 2.99 -28.42 -8.58
CA PHE A 104 2.93 -29.78 -8.08
C PHE A 104 4.32 -30.31 -7.74
N ALA A 105 4.45 -30.93 -6.56
CA ALA A 105 5.52 -31.88 -6.31
C ALA A 105 5.16 -33.19 -7.01
N GLN A 106 6.01 -33.64 -7.93
CA GLN A 106 5.79 -34.81 -8.78
C GLN A 106 6.81 -35.91 -8.47
N ARG A 107 6.36 -37.12 -8.15
CA ARG A 107 7.25 -38.28 -8.02
C ARG A 107 7.45 -39.00 -9.36
N ALA A 108 8.60 -39.65 -9.51
CA ALA A 108 8.83 -40.70 -10.50
C ALA A 108 8.72 -42.08 -9.82
N SER A 109 8.66 -43.16 -10.61
CA SER A 109 8.88 -44.51 -10.07
C SER A 109 10.38 -44.79 -9.94
N GLY A 110 10.77 -45.57 -8.93
CA GLY A 110 12.18 -45.83 -8.63
C GLY A 110 12.94 -44.61 -8.08
N ALA A 111 12.20 -43.63 -7.52
CA ALA A 111 12.79 -42.44 -6.91
C ALA A 111 12.10 -42.06 -5.60
N SER A 112 12.89 -41.97 -4.52
CA SER A 112 12.50 -41.45 -3.20
C SER A 112 12.49 -39.91 -3.12
N THR A 113 12.81 -39.23 -4.23
CA THR A 113 12.81 -37.78 -4.42
C THR A 113 11.63 -37.33 -5.28
N PHE A 114 11.38 -36.03 -5.36
CA PHE A 114 10.37 -35.45 -6.26
C PHE A 114 10.95 -34.31 -7.11
N THR A 115 10.29 -34.02 -8.24
CA THR A 115 10.56 -32.87 -9.11
C THR A 115 9.41 -31.86 -9.04
N LEU A 116 9.58 -30.69 -9.65
CA LEU A 116 8.49 -29.73 -9.87
C LEU A 116 7.82 -29.96 -11.23
N ALA A 117 6.49 -29.85 -11.23
CA ALA A 117 5.65 -29.74 -12.43
C ALA A 117 4.63 -28.62 -12.25
N VAL A 118 4.13 -28.05 -13.35
CA VAL A 118 3.10 -26.98 -13.32
C VAL A 118 1.99 -27.25 -14.34
N ASN A 119 0.76 -26.82 -14.04
CA ASN A 119 -0.41 -26.98 -14.90
C ASN A 119 -1.41 -25.83 -14.69
N THR A 120 -2.27 -25.50 -15.65
CA THR A 120 -3.38 -24.55 -15.47
C THR A 120 -4.59 -25.19 -14.76
N SER A 121 -4.65 -26.52 -14.68
CA SER A 121 -5.56 -27.26 -13.81
C SER A 121 -5.00 -27.43 -12.40
N ALA A 122 -5.84 -27.26 -11.38
CA ALA A 122 -5.49 -27.52 -9.98
C ALA A 122 -5.52 -29.01 -9.59
N THR A 123 -6.11 -29.87 -10.43
CA THR A 123 -6.31 -31.30 -10.13
C THR A 123 -4.99 -32.08 -10.25
N PRO A 124 -4.45 -32.70 -9.18
CA PRO A 124 -3.22 -33.46 -9.25
C PRO A 124 -3.37 -34.75 -10.07
N ALA A 125 -2.34 -35.11 -10.84
CA ALA A 125 -2.19 -36.45 -11.40
C ALA A 125 -1.89 -37.51 -10.31
N PRO A 126 -2.04 -38.82 -10.59
CA PRO A 126 -1.80 -39.90 -9.62
C PRO A 126 -0.38 -40.00 -9.04
N ASN A 127 0.59 -39.25 -9.56
CA ASN A 127 1.96 -39.14 -9.05
C ASN A 127 2.31 -37.72 -8.54
N GLN A 128 1.31 -36.87 -8.32
CA GLN A 128 1.48 -35.45 -7.96
C GLN A 128 0.77 -35.07 -6.66
N ALA A 129 1.37 -34.13 -5.92
CA ALA A 129 0.74 -33.41 -4.83
C ALA A 129 0.74 -31.91 -5.15
N LEU A 130 -0.42 -31.26 -5.07
CA LEU A 130 -0.56 -29.81 -5.24
C LEU A 130 0.04 -29.09 -4.03
N ILE A 131 1.00 -28.19 -4.26
CA ILE A 131 1.74 -27.47 -3.21
C ILE A 131 1.57 -25.95 -3.27
N GLY A 132 1.36 -25.38 -4.46
CA GLY A 132 1.36 -23.93 -4.65
C GLY A 132 0.63 -23.47 -5.91
N ALA A 133 0.67 -22.17 -6.15
CA ALA A 133 0.14 -21.51 -7.35
C ALA A 133 0.95 -20.25 -7.69
N PHE A 134 0.78 -19.75 -8.92
CA PHE A 134 1.31 -18.49 -9.42
C PHE A 134 0.48 -17.97 -10.62
N TYR A 135 0.79 -16.75 -11.07
CA TYR A 135 0.25 -16.14 -12.28
C TYR A 135 1.34 -16.02 -13.34
N TRP A 136 1.00 -16.41 -14.55
CA TRP A 136 1.76 -16.17 -15.77
C TRP A 136 1.13 -14.98 -16.49
N ASP A 137 1.89 -13.95 -16.83
CA ASP A 137 1.38 -12.75 -17.53
C ASP A 137 1.35 -12.89 -19.07
N GLY A 138 1.82 -14.03 -19.60
CA GLY A 138 2.05 -14.27 -21.03
C GLY A 138 3.54 -14.32 -21.42
N SER A 139 4.43 -13.79 -20.57
CA SER A 139 5.87 -13.68 -20.82
C SER A 139 6.74 -14.11 -19.63
N GLN A 140 6.24 -13.94 -18.40
CA GLN A 140 6.93 -14.25 -17.15
C GLN A 140 5.95 -14.66 -16.03
N ILE A 141 6.52 -15.24 -14.98
CA ILE A 141 5.86 -15.46 -13.69
C ILE A 141 5.86 -14.12 -12.93
N VAL A 142 4.68 -13.62 -12.58
CA VAL A 142 4.53 -12.42 -11.72
C VAL A 142 5.05 -12.76 -10.33
N ALA A 143 6.07 -12.05 -9.84
CA ALA A 143 6.80 -12.45 -8.62
C ALA A 143 5.87 -12.67 -7.40
N ASP A 144 4.97 -11.72 -7.14
CA ASP A 144 4.12 -11.70 -5.95
C ASP A 144 2.96 -12.71 -6.00
N SER A 145 2.75 -13.34 -7.16
CA SER A 145 1.76 -14.41 -7.29
C SER A 145 2.27 -15.75 -6.76
N VAL A 146 3.58 -15.93 -6.57
CA VAL A 146 4.15 -17.22 -6.16
C VAL A 146 3.78 -17.50 -4.70
N MET A 147 2.87 -18.46 -4.49
CA MET A 147 2.39 -18.82 -3.16
C MET A 147 2.31 -20.34 -2.93
N LEU A 148 2.44 -20.73 -1.67
CA LEU A 148 2.12 -22.07 -1.17
C LEU A 148 0.65 -22.12 -0.74
N LEU A 149 -0.10 -23.14 -1.14
CA LEU A 149 -1.50 -23.26 -0.69
C LEU A 149 -1.63 -23.57 0.81
N GLN A 150 -0.53 -24.03 1.43
CA GLN A 150 -0.42 -24.13 2.89
C GLN A 150 -0.46 -22.77 3.58
N ARG A 151 -0.04 -21.67 2.94
CA ARG A 151 -0.17 -20.29 3.46
C ARG A 151 -1.64 -19.95 3.70
N GLU A 152 -2.47 -20.10 2.67
CA GLU A 152 -3.91 -19.82 2.74
C GLU A 152 -4.62 -20.71 3.76
N ARG A 153 -4.25 -21.98 3.83
CA ARG A 153 -4.76 -22.90 4.87
C ARG A 153 -4.37 -22.42 6.28
N LEU A 154 -3.13 -21.99 6.50
CA LEU A 154 -2.66 -21.52 7.81
C LEU A 154 -3.32 -20.19 8.20
N LEU A 155 -3.40 -19.22 7.30
CA LEU A 155 -4.12 -17.95 7.53
C LEU A 155 -5.57 -18.22 7.95
N LYS A 156 -6.27 -19.10 7.23
CA LYS A 156 -7.66 -19.48 7.53
C LYS A 156 -7.82 -20.25 8.85
N VAL A 157 -6.89 -21.15 9.19
CA VAL A 157 -6.94 -21.94 10.44
C VAL A 157 -6.60 -21.10 11.66
N LEU A 158 -5.67 -20.14 11.53
CA LEU A 158 -5.26 -19.24 12.60
C LEU A 158 -6.14 -17.97 12.70
N ASN A 159 -7.12 -17.83 11.81
CA ASN A 159 -7.97 -16.64 11.65
C ASN A 159 -7.14 -15.33 11.50
N LEU A 160 -6.07 -15.40 10.72
CA LEU A 160 -5.19 -14.28 10.42
C LEU A 160 -5.54 -13.70 9.05
N ALA A 161 -5.75 -12.39 8.98
CA ALA A 161 -5.82 -11.66 7.73
C ALA A 161 -4.41 -11.45 7.14
N PRO A 162 -4.27 -11.34 5.80
CA PRO A 162 -3.06 -10.83 5.19
C PRO A 162 -2.68 -9.45 5.74
N SER A 163 -1.38 -9.20 5.91
CA SER A 163 -0.88 -7.87 6.28
C SER A 163 -1.27 -6.83 5.22
N GLN A 164 -1.77 -5.68 5.66
CA GLN A 164 -2.06 -4.52 4.81
C GLN A 164 -1.18 -3.30 5.16
N GLN A 165 -0.09 -3.51 5.90
CA GLN A 165 0.75 -2.45 6.44
C GLN A 165 1.28 -1.51 5.34
N ALA A 166 1.37 -0.22 5.64
CA ALA A 166 2.25 0.70 4.93
C ALA A 166 3.15 1.32 6.00
N GLY A 167 4.45 0.99 5.98
CA GLY A 167 5.39 1.43 6.99
C GLY A 167 5.95 2.84 6.77
N GLY A 168 5.87 3.37 5.55
CA GLY A 168 6.51 4.63 5.17
C GLY A 168 5.56 5.83 5.07
N ARG A 169 6.13 6.99 4.73
CA ARG A 169 5.40 8.24 4.53
C ARG A 169 6.04 9.07 3.40
N LEU A 170 5.21 9.76 2.63
CA LEU A 170 5.58 10.73 1.59
C LEU A 170 6.10 12.02 2.22
N CYS A 171 7.26 12.49 1.76
CA CYS A 171 7.89 13.75 2.16
C CYS A 171 8.72 14.36 1.00
N LEU A 172 9.18 15.61 1.15
CA LEU A 172 10.00 16.33 0.15
C LEU A 172 11.50 16.37 0.49
N GLN A 173 11.94 15.61 1.50
CA GLN A 173 13.34 15.57 1.92
C GLN A 173 13.71 14.13 2.32
N SER A 174 14.76 13.59 1.67
CA SER A 174 15.33 12.29 1.98
C SER A 174 15.66 12.16 3.48
N GLY A 175 15.31 11.03 4.08
CA GLY A 175 15.52 10.72 5.50
C GLY A 175 14.52 11.38 6.47
N GLU A 176 13.59 12.22 6.01
CA GLU A 176 12.69 13.01 6.87
C GLU A 176 11.21 12.62 6.74
N PRO A 177 10.80 11.38 7.14
CA PRO A 177 9.40 10.93 7.05
C PRO A 177 8.43 11.77 7.90
N TYR A 178 8.93 12.39 8.98
CA TYR A 178 8.17 13.35 9.78
C TYR A 178 7.80 14.59 8.97
N GLY A 179 8.68 15.02 8.08
CA GLY A 179 8.66 16.31 7.39
C GLY A 179 9.02 17.44 8.36
N SER A 180 10.14 18.11 8.11
CA SER A 180 10.34 19.45 8.69
C SER A 180 9.45 20.45 7.95
N ASP A 181 8.98 21.48 8.66
CA ASP A 181 8.19 22.55 8.04
C ASP A 181 8.98 23.32 6.97
N ASP A 182 8.21 23.92 6.05
CA ASP A 182 8.66 24.93 5.10
C ASP A 182 9.71 24.39 4.11
N ARG A 183 9.32 23.31 3.40
CA ARG A 183 10.11 22.63 2.36
C ARG A 183 9.50 22.78 0.97
N SER A 184 10.35 22.66 -0.05
CA SER A 184 9.94 22.51 -1.44
C SER A 184 10.92 21.62 -2.20
N GLY A 185 10.47 20.99 -3.29
CA GLY A 185 11.30 20.10 -4.09
C GLY A 185 10.59 19.49 -5.30
N SER A 186 11.38 19.06 -6.29
CA SER A 186 10.92 18.32 -7.47
C SER A 186 10.90 16.80 -7.27
N THR A 187 11.36 16.30 -6.12
CA THR A 187 11.36 14.86 -5.79
C THR A 187 10.52 14.60 -4.55
N VAL A 188 9.62 13.62 -4.63
CA VAL A 188 8.94 13.05 -3.48
C VAL A 188 9.66 11.77 -3.05
N TYR A 189 9.81 11.58 -1.74
CA TYR A 189 10.42 10.42 -1.11
C TYR A 189 9.35 9.65 -0.34
N TYR A 190 9.34 8.32 -0.44
CA TYR A 190 8.60 7.43 0.44
C TYR A 190 9.59 6.79 1.42
N SER A 191 9.70 7.40 2.59
CA SER A 191 10.68 7.09 3.63
C SER A 191 10.06 6.19 4.71
N PRO A 192 10.75 5.14 5.21
CA PRO A 192 10.28 4.35 6.36
C PRO A 192 9.93 5.22 7.57
N PHE A 193 8.84 4.90 8.28
CA PHE A 193 8.30 5.75 9.35
C PHE A 193 7.79 4.95 10.57
N THR A 194 6.78 4.11 10.38
CA THR A 194 6.31 3.11 11.36
C THR A 194 6.93 1.74 11.13
N ALA A 195 7.39 1.45 9.90
CA ALA A 195 8.21 0.30 9.55
C ALA A 195 8.92 0.51 8.20
N ASP A 196 9.84 -0.40 7.88
CA ASP A 196 10.49 -0.60 6.58
C ASP A 196 9.78 -1.64 5.70
N VAL A 197 8.49 -1.93 5.99
CA VAL A 197 7.66 -2.89 5.25
C VAL A 197 6.42 -2.22 4.65
N ILE A 198 6.09 -2.54 3.40
CA ILE A 198 4.84 -2.18 2.73
C ILE A 198 4.18 -3.43 2.15
N ALA A 199 2.89 -3.59 2.42
CA ALA A 199 2.05 -4.58 1.79
C ALA A 199 1.54 -4.04 0.44
N LEU A 200 1.80 -4.78 -0.63
CA LEU A 200 1.25 -4.52 -1.97
C LEU A 200 0.32 -5.68 -2.36
N TYR A 201 -0.66 -5.42 -3.22
CA TYR A 201 -1.68 -6.41 -3.57
C TYR A 201 -1.31 -7.10 -4.89
N ALA A 202 -1.22 -8.42 -4.88
CA ALA A 202 -1.05 -9.25 -6.05
C ALA A 202 -2.43 -9.68 -6.58
N PRO A 203 -2.85 -9.26 -7.80
CA PRO A 203 -4.19 -9.57 -8.32
C PRO A 203 -4.45 -11.08 -8.39
N GLY A 204 -5.37 -11.56 -7.55
CA GLY A 204 -5.72 -12.99 -7.40
C GLY A 204 -4.92 -13.77 -6.34
N PHE A 205 -3.93 -13.14 -5.69
CA PHE A 205 -3.01 -13.76 -4.72
C PHE A 205 -2.93 -13.00 -3.37
N GLY A 206 -3.65 -11.88 -3.25
CA GLY A 206 -3.82 -11.14 -2.00
C GLY A 206 -2.63 -10.23 -1.68
N TRP A 207 -2.55 -9.79 -0.42
CA TRP A 207 -1.50 -8.87 0.01
C TRP A 207 -0.18 -9.60 0.30
N VAL A 208 0.92 -9.02 -0.17
CA VAL A 208 2.29 -9.50 -0.02
C VAL A 208 3.13 -8.39 0.63
N ASN A 209 3.84 -8.73 1.71
CA ASN A 209 4.72 -7.81 2.42
C ASN A 209 6.08 -7.71 1.71
N HIS A 210 6.48 -6.49 1.35
CA HIS A 210 7.78 -6.17 0.79
C HIS A 210 8.58 -5.27 1.72
N ALA A 211 9.84 -5.62 1.95
CA ALA A 211 10.78 -4.73 2.63
C ALA A 211 11.24 -3.61 1.67
N PHE A 212 11.39 -2.39 2.18
CA PHE A 212 11.86 -1.25 1.39
C PHE A 212 12.79 -0.34 2.20
N ASN A 213 13.97 -0.07 1.64
CA ASN A 213 14.66 1.18 1.88
C ASN A 213 13.87 2.34 1.24
N GLU A 214 14.17 3.58 1.64
CA GLU A 214 13.57 4.78 1.05
C GLU A 214 13.54 4.75 -0.49
N ARG A 215 12.38 5.09 -1.06
CA ARG A 215 12.17 5.22 -2.51
C ARG A 215 11.98 6.69 -2.87
N SER A 216 12.41 7.07 -4.06
CA SER A 216 12.35 8.44 -4.56
C SER A 216 11.72 8.50 -5.95
N LEU A 217 10.84 9.47 -6.18
CA LEU A 217 10.23 9.73 -7.48
C LEU A 217 10.41 11.20 -7.86
N LEU A 218 10.99 11.46 -9.03
CA LEU A 218 10.98 12.78 -9.65
C LEU A 218 9.54 13.09 -10.08
N LEU A 219 8.95 14.13 -9.51
CA LEU A 219 7.63 14.61 -9.86
C LEU A 219 7.65 15.17 -11.30
N PRO A 220 6.64 14.93 -12.13
CA PRO A 220 6.54 15.57 -13.44
C PRO A 220 6.37 17.09 -13.24
N GLY A 221 7.27 17.88 -13.80
CA GLY A 221 7.37 19.32 -13.53
C GLY A 221 6.29 20.20 -14.16
N THR A 222 5.09 19.69 -14.41
CA THR A 222 3.96 20.49 -14.90
C THR A 222 3.44 21.36 -13.75
N PRO A 223 3.44 22.70 -13.86
CA PRO A 223 2.90 23.57 -12.83
C PRO A 223 1.42 23.30 -12.55
N ASP A 224 1.00 23.63 -11.34
CA ASP A 224 -0.40 23.60 -10.87
C ASP A 224 -1.15 22.29 -11.14
N THR A 225 -0.41 21.17 -11.11
CA THR A 225 -0.95 19.83 -11.38
C THR A 225 -0.90 18.96 -10.12
N ASN A 226 -2.03 18.33 -9.80
CA ASN A 226 -2.13 17.31 -8.76
C ASN A 226 -1.72 15.94 -9.33
N TYR A 227 -0.96 15.16 -8.56
CA TYR A 227 -0.53 13.80 -8.89
C TYR A 227 -0.90 12.84 -7.76
N ASP A 228 -1.52 11.71 -8.09
CA ASP A 228 -1.56 10.56 -7.17
C ASP A 228 -0.26 9.77 -7.26
N ILE A 229 0.31 9.43 -6.10
CA ILE A 229 1.54 8.66 -5.98
C ILE A 229 1.17 7.22 -5.59
N PHE A 230 1.64 6.27 -6.38
CA PHE A 230 1.41 4.84 -6.15
C PHE A 230 2.72 4.09 -5.87
N ALA A 231 2.60 2.99 -5.14
CA ALA A 231 3.64 1.96 -5.03
C ALA A 231 3.20 0.68 -5.74
N ALA A 232 4.12 0.06 -6.48
CA ALA A 232 3.98 -1.27 -7.08
C ALA A 232 5.30 -2.04 -6.93
N TRP A 233 5.26 -3.35 -7.14
CA TRP A 233 6.45 -4.21 -7.13
C TRP A 233 6.85 -4.56 -8.56
N ASP A 234 8.11 -4.32 -8.94
CA ASP A 234 8.61 -4.61 -10.29
C ASP A 234 9.14 -6.04 -10.47
N GLY A 235 9.03 -6.87 -9.42
CA GLY A 235 9.62 -8.21 -9.36
C GLY A 235 10.98 -8.26 -8.64
N SER A 236 11.53 -7.11 -8.22
CA SER A 236 12.83 -6.98 -7.54
C SER A 236 12.85 -5.91 -6.43
N VAL A 237 12.15 -4.78 -6.61
CA VAL A 237 12.03 -3.67 -5.65
C VAL A 237 10.64 -3.01 -5.69
N VAL A 238 10.31 -2.30 -4.62
CA VAL A 238 9.16 -1.38 -4.59
C VAL A 238 9.48 -0.16 -5.44
N GLN A 239 8.73 0.05 -6.52
CA GLN A 239 8.80 1.22 -7.39
C GLN A 239 7.70 2.21 -7.04
N LEU A 240 7.95 3.48 -7.35
CA LEU A 240 6.97 4.57 -7.24
C LEU A 240 6.55 5.05 -8.62
N SER A 241 5.28 5.43 -8.78
CA SER A 241 4.76 6.07 -9.99
C SER A 241 3.82 7.23 -9.64
N ALA A 242 3.63 8.16 -10.58
CA ALA A 242 2.75 9.31 -10.45
C ALA A 242 1.72 9.34 -11.58
N LEU A 243 0.45 9.60 -11.25
CA LEU A 243 -0.64 9.77 -12.21
C LEU A 243 -1.25 11.17 -12.08
N ALA A 244 -1.28 11.92 -13.18
CA ALA A 244 -1.84 13.26 -13.20
C ALA A 244 -3.37 13.24 -13.02
N TRP A 245 -3.88 14.19 -12.24
CA TRP A 245 -5.31 14.49 -12.18
C TRP A 245 -5.77 15.22 -13.45
N ALA A 246 -7.08 15.21 -13.71
CA ALA A 246 -7.70 15.89 -14.85
C ALA A 246 -8.01 17.37 -14.55
N SER A 247 -8.16 17.72 -13.28
CA SER A 247 -8.26 19.10 -12.79
C SER A 247 -7.85 19.19 -11.30
N ASP A 248 -7.89 20.40 -10.76
CA ASP A 248 -7.72 20.68 -9.33
C ASP A 248 -8.61 19.84 -8.38
N SER A 249 -9.76 19.33 -8.86
CA SER A 249 -10.75 18.59 -8.07
C SER A 249 -11.20 17.25 -8.66
N LEU A 250 -10.70 16.86 -9.84
CA LEU A 250 -11.08 15.63 -10.53
C LEU A 250 -9.86 14.82 -10.98
N ARG A 251 -9.85 13.52 -10.68
CA ARG A 251 -8.82 12.58 -11.13
C ARG A 251 -9.06 12.13 -12.57
N THR A 252 -7.97 11.78 -13.27
CA THR A 252 -8.01 11.10 -14.58
C THR A 252 -8.43 9.63 -14.46
N SER A 253 -8.21 9.01 -13.29
CA SER A 253 -8.63 7.64 -12.99
C SER A 253 -9.08 7.56 -11.53
N SER A 254 -10.15 6.80 -11.27
CA SER A 254 -10.65 6.62 -9.91
C SER A 254 -9.70 5.77 -9.06
N LEU A 255 -9.76 5.96 -7.74
CA LEU A 255 -9.27 4.97 -6.78
C LEU A 255 -10.38 3.96 -6.46
N SER A 256 -10.01 2.76 -6.03
CA SER A 256 -10.93 1.75 -5.49
C SER A 256 -10.41 1.20 -4.16
N LEU A 257 -11.30 0.56 -3.39
CA LEU A 257 -10.92 -0.12 -2.15
C LEU A 257 -10.70 -1.61 -2.39
N GLN A 258 -9.46 -2.06 -2.25
CA GLN A 258 -9.10 -3.47 -2.12
C GLN A 258 -8.94 -3.79 -0.63
N ASP A 259 -9.82 -4.62 -0.08
CA ASP A 259 -9.85 -5.02 1.34
C ASP A 259 -9.79 -3.86 2.37
N GLY A 260 -10.25 -2.67 1.98
CA GLY A 260 -10.20 -1.44 2.81
C GLY A 260 -8.95 -0.58 2.61
N ARG A 261 -8.07 -0.89 1.65
CA ARG A 261 -6.95 -0.04 1.22
C ARG A 261 -7.20 0.53 -0.17
N TRP A 262 -6.74 1.76 -0.37
CA TRP A 262 -6.85 2.43 -1.66
C TRP A 262 -5.82 1.89 -2.66
N VAL A 263 -6.32 1.55 -3.85
CA VAL A 263 -5.53 1.13 -5.02
C VAL A 263 -6.05 1.87 -6.26
N LEU A 264 -5.32 1.83 -7.38
CA LEU A 264 -5.81 2.36 -8.65
C LEU A 264 -7.04 1.56 -9.12
N GLY A 265 -8.11 2.25 -9.50
CA GLY A 265 -9.40 1.62 -9.80
C GLY A 265 -9.39 0.65 -10.99
N SER A 266 -8.43 0.82 -11.91
CA SER A 266 -8.22 -0.06 -13.08
C SER A 266 -7.17 -1.15 -12.86
N ASP A 267 -6.34 -1.05 -11.81
CA ASP A 267 -5.25 -1.99 -11.52
C ASP A 267 -4.95 -2.00 -10.02
N ALA A 268 -5.40 -3.06 -9.34
CA ALA A 268 -5.24 -3.21 -7.91
C ALA A 268 -3.78 -3.45 -7.45
N SER A 269 -2.83 -3.67 -8.35
CA SER A 269 -1.40 -3.83 -7.98
C SER A 269 -0.73 -2.51 -7.59
N LEU A 270 -1.29 -1.38 -8.03
CA LEU A 270 -0.84 -0.03 -7.70
C LEU A 270 -1.51 0.43 -6.41
N ARG A 271 -0.84 0.25 -5.26
CA ARG A 271 -1.30 0.79 -3.97
C ARG A 271 -1.13 2.30 -3.93
N TYR A 272 -2.21 3.02 -3.63
CA TYR A 272 -2.17 4.47 -3.46
C TYR A 272 -1.48 4.84 -2.14
N LEU A 273 -0.44 5.66 -2.21
CA LEU A 273 0.30 6.17 -1.04
C LEU A 273 -0.25 7.52 -0.55
N GLY A 274 -0.79 8.32 -1.47
CA GLY A 274 -1.18 9.70 -1.24
C GLY A 274 -1.06 10.55 -2.50
N SER A 275 -1.24 11.86 -2.39
CA SER A 275 -1.17 12.79 -3.52
C SER A 275 -0.18 13.93 -3.25
N VAL A 276 0.40 14.46 -4.32
CA VAL A 276 1.30 15.62 -4.30
C VAL A 276 0.89 16.62 -5.38
N ARG A 277 0.83 17.92 -5.07
CA ARG A 277 0.66 18.99 -6.07
C ARG A 277 2.00 19.64 -6.36
N VAL A 278 2.33 19.74 -7.64
CA VAL A 278 3.37 20.63 -8.14
C VAL A 278 2.75 22.01 -8.26
N GLY A 279 3.27 23.00 -7.53
CA GLY A 279 2.77 24.37 -7.57
C GLY A 279 3.25 25.15 -8.80
N SER A 280 2.81 26.40 -8.92
CA SER A 280 3.18 27.33 -9.99
C SER A 280 4.69 27.45 -10.25
N GLY A 281 5.51 27.30 -9.22
CA GLY A 281 6.98 27.28 -9.31
C GLY A 281 7.62 25.98 -9.87
N GLY A 282 6.84 25.02 -10.36
CA GLY A 282 7.34 23.76 -10.93
C GLY A 282 7.90 22.76 -9.90
N VAL A 283 7.61 22.97 -8.62
CA VAL A 283 8.00 22.11 -7.49
C VAL A 283 6.83 21.89 -6.55
N ALA A 284 6.83 20.79 -5.80
CA ALA A 284 5.93 20.61 -4.67
C ALA A 284 6.38 21.48 -3.48
N VAL A 285 5.43 21.87 -2.63
CA VAL A 285 5.66 22.69 -1.43
C VAL A 285 4.94 22.09 -0.21
N ASP A 286 5.64 22.02 0.91
CA ASP A 286 5.10 21.62 2.21
C ASP A 286 5.54 22.63 3.27
N SER A 287 4.77 23.71 3.35
CA SER A 287 4.98 24.86 4.22
C SER A 287 3.71 25.18 5.00
N LYS A 288 3.84 26.00 6.05
CA LYS A 288 2.67 26.48 6.83
C LYS A 288 1.62 27.20 5.97
N ALA A 289 2.04 27.76 4.83
CA ALA A 289 1.19 28.37 3.82
C ALA A 289 0.53 27.36 2.88
N GLN A 290 1.30 26.35 2.45
CA GLN A 290 0.96 25.46 1.34
C GLN A 290 1.28 24.01 1.72
N ARG A 291 0.26 23.20 2.02
CA ARG A 291 0.41 21.78 2.37
C ARG A 291 0.06 20.92 1.15
N LEU A 292 1.00 20.83 0.21
CA LEU A 292 0.80 20.17 -1.09
C LEU A 292 1.28 18.71 -1.13
N VAL A 293 1.56 18.10 0.03
CA VAL A 293 1.85 16.67 0.18
C VAL A 293 0.83 16.08 1.16
N TRP A 294 0.13 15.05 0.72
CA TRP A 294 -0.89 14.36 1.49
C TRP A 294 -0.66 12.85 1.46
N ASN A 295 -0.72 12.20 2.62
CA ASN A 295 -0.57 10.75 2.77
C ASN A 295 -1.91 10.05 3.00
N ALA A 296 -2.08 8.84 2.46
CA ALA A 296 -3.23 7.99 2.77
C ALA A 296 -3.10 7.34 4.16
N ASP A 297 -1.98 6.64 4.38
CA ASP A 297 -1.58 6.00 5.62
C ASP A 297 -0.64 6.91 6.45
N ASN A 298 -0.38 6.59 7.73
CA ASN A 298 0.63 7.25 8.58
C ASN A 298 0.52 8.80 8.74
N ARG A 299 -0.67 9.37 8.52
CA ARG A 299 -0.90 10.82 8.59
C ARG A 299 -0.54 11.45 9.93
N ARG A 300 -0.06 12.70 9.92
CA ARG A 300 0.18 13.53 11.12
C ARG A 300 -0.44 14.91 10.98
N ALA A 301 -0.78 15.52 12.12
CA ALA A 301 -1.07 16.95 12.18
C ALA A 301 0.14 17.77 11.70
N LYS A 302 -0.12 18.73 10.81
CA LYS A 302 0.78 19.81 10.39
C LYS A 302 0.06 21.15 10.51
N LEU A 303 0.78 22.16 10.99
CA LEU A 303 0.23 23.50 11.18
C LEU A 303 -0.09 24.15 9.83
N ILE A 304 -1.32 24.64 9.67
CA ILE A 304 -1.67 25.65 8.67
C ILE A 304 -1.58 27.01 9.36
N TYR A 305 -0.89 27.97 8.75
CA TYR A 305 -0.77 29.31 9.32
C TYR A 305 -0.56 30.40 8.26
N ARG A 306 -1.44 31.39 8.30
CA ARG A 306 -1.38 32.65 7.55
C ARG A 306 -1.71 33.81 8.48
N MET A 307 -0.90 34.85 8.46
CA MET A 307 -1.12 36.08 9.22
C MET A 307 -0.68 37.27 8.38
N ASP A 308 -1.50 38.29 8.35
CA ASP A 308 -1.13 39.63 7.93
C ASP A 308 -1.51 40.62 9.05
N SER A 309 -0.63 41.59 9.30
CA SER A 309 -0.76 42.65 10.30
C SER A 309 -0.58 44.06 9.71
N THR A 310 -0.61 44.15 8.37
CA THR A 310 -0.58 45.40 7.62
C THR A 310 -1.88 46.16 7.90
N THR A 311 -1.78 47.24 8.68
CA THR A 311 -2.92 48.08 9.00
C THR A 311 -3.29 48.94 7.81
N HIS A 312 -4.55 48.85 7.37
CA HIS A 312 -5.05 49.52 6.16
C HIS A 312 -6.53 49.92 6.32
N THR A 313 -7.03 50.69 5.36
CA THR A 313 -8.37 51.30 5.43
C THR A 313 -9.13 51.12 4.12
N TYR A 314 -10.37 50.62 4.16
CA TYR A 314 -11.14 50.25 2.98
C TYR A 314 -12.62 50.67 3.11
N ALA A 315 -13.21 51.17 2.03
CA ALA A 315 -14.59 51.68 1.98
C ALA A 315 -15.36 51.11 0.78
N SER A 316 -15.63 49.81 0.75
CA SER A 316 -16.60 49.24 -0.20
C SER A 316 -17.33 48.00 0.35
N ALA A 317 -18.56 47.83 -0.13
CA ALA A 317 -19.48 46.76 0.25
C ALA A 317 -19.33 45.49 -0.63
N THR A 318 -18.08 45.12 -0.93
CA THR A 318 -17.71 43.97 -1.78
C THR A 318 -16.60 43.18 -1.10
N TRP A 319 -16.62 41.85 -1.21
CA TRP A 319 -15.52 41.01 -0.70
C TRP A 319 -14.26 41.15 -1.57
N ARG A 320 -13.08 41.28 -0.94
CA ARG A 320 -11.75 41.18 -1.58
C ARG A 320 -10.83 40.27 -0.76
N MET A 321 -9.58 40.06 -1.23
CA MET A 321 -8.52 39.54 -0.36
C MET A 321 -8.13 40.57 0.69
N TRP A 322 -7.71 40.13 1.87
CA TRP A 322 -7.21 41.00 2.94
C TRP A 322 -6.07 41.89 2.43
N ASN A 323 -6.16 43.20 2.69
CA ASN A 323 -5.21 44.23 2.23
C ASN A 323 -5.05 44.31 0.69
N ASP A 324 -6.01 43.76 -0.07
CA ASP A 324 -5.93 43.56 -1.53
C ASP A 324 -4.75 42.68 -2.00
N ASP A 325 -4.13 41.94 -1.07
CA ASP A 325 -2.98 41.06 -1.34
C ASP A 325 -3.43 39.68 -1.84
N ALA A 326 -3.01 39.31 -3.05
CA ALA A 326 -3.33 38.03 -3.66
C ALA A 326 -2.71 36.82 -2.94
N ASP A 327 -1.66 37.00 -2.11
CA ASP A 327 -0.98 35.91 -1.38
C ASP A 327 -1.57 35.64 0.04
N ASN A 328 -2.61 36.37 0.43
CA ASN A 328 -3.35 36.19 1.69
C ASN A 328 -4.29 34.97 1.69
N TYR A 329 -3.76 33.79 1.32
CA TYR A 329 -4.46 32.51 1.36
C TYR A 329 -3.57 31.37 1.91
N ALA A 330 -4.22 30.32 2.41
CA ALA A 330 -3.59 29.01 2.63
C ALA A 330 -4.07 28.01 1.56
N LEU A 331 -3.19 27.10 1.14
CA LEU A 331 -3.47 26.13 0.07
C LEU A 331 -3.19 24.70 0.55
N LEU A 332 -4.16 23.80 0.40
CA LEU A 332 -4.04 22.41 0.87
C LEU A 332 -4.37 21.45 -0.27
N LEU A 333 -3.59 20.38 -0.44
CA LEU A 333 -4.01 19.23 -1.25
C LEU A 333 -4.65 18.17 -0.35
N MET A 334 -5.91 17.83 -0.61
CA MET A 334 -6.58 16.67 -0.01
C MET A 334 -6.59 15.53 -1.03
N GLY A 335 -5.81 14.48 -0.76
CA GLY A 335 -5.83 13.29 -1.61
C GLY A 335 -7.13 12.49 -1.48
N GLU A 336 -7.77 12.48 -0.30
CA GLU A 336 -9.11 11.89 -0.11
C GLU A 336 -9.98 12.73 0.82
N LYS A 337 -11.29 12.46 0.78
CA LYS A 337 -12.31 13.17 1.57
C LYS A 337 -11.94 13.22 3.07
N ASN A 338 -11.73 14.42 3.61
CA ASN A 338 -11.16 14.59 4.95
C ASN A 338 -11.80 15.75 5.74
N PRO A 339 -12.01 15.63 7.06
CA PRO A 339 -12.39 16.76 7.91
C PRO A 339 -11.26 17.80 7.99
N LEU A 340 -11.63 19.07 8.01
CA LEU A 340 -10.71 20.18 8.28
C LEU A 340 -11.33 21.13 9.29
N THR A 341 -10.49 21.68 10.18
CA THR A 341 -10.85 22.75 11.12
C THR A 341 -9.85 23.89 10.99
N LEU A 342 -10.34 25.09 10.70
CA LEU A 342 -9.55 26.33 10.64
C LEU A 342 -10.20 27.40 11.53
N GLN A 343 -9.39 28.13 12.30
CA GLN A 343 -9.80 29.32 13.01
C GLN A 343 -9.28 30.56 12.26
N LEU A 344 -10.17 31.51 11.98
CA LEU A 344 -9.83 32.86 11.55
C LEU A 344 -10.03 33.83 12.72
N PHE A 345 -8.96 34.46 13.16
CA PHE A 345 -8.99 35.64 14.03
C PHE A 345 -8.98 36.92 13.17
N GLY A 346 -9.70 37.96 13.60
CA GLY A 346 -9.71 39.28 12.98
C GLY A 346 -9.75 40.43 13.98
N ASP A 347 -9.13 41.54 13.61
CA ASP A 347 -9.02 42.80 14.36
C ASP A 347 -9.36 43.96 13.41
N GLN A 348 -10.51 44.61 13.62
CA GLN A 348 -11.16 45.53 12.67
C GLN A 348 -11.94 46.64 13.40
N SER A 349 -12.25 47.76 12.74
CA SER A 349 -13.10 48.84 13.27
C SER A 349 -13.94 49.48 12.17
N GLY A 350 -15.18 49.85 12.50
CA GLY A 350 -15.95 50.83 11.72
C GLY A 350 -15.39 52.24 11.94
N SER A 351 -15.91 53.21 11.19
CA SER A 351 -15.79 54.63 11.54
C SER A 351 -16.99 55.12 12.36
N VAL A 352 -18.18 54.53 12.15
CA VAL A 352 -19.41 54.88 12.86
C VAL A 352 -20.23 53.63 13.24
N PRO A 353 -21.03 53.68 14.32
CA PRO A 353 -21.99 52.62 14.63
C PRO A 353 -22.97 52.37 13.48
N GLY A 354 -23.12 51.11 13.09
CA GLY A 354 -23.89 50.68 11.92
C GLY A 354 -23.02 50.23 10.74
N ASP A 355 -21.71 50.53 10.74
CA ASP A 355 -20.79 50.10 9.68
C ASP A 355 -20.63 48.57 9.64
N ALA A 356 -21.08 47.93 8.56
CA ALA A 356 -20.94 46.49 8.37
C ALA A 356 -19.47 46.10 8.09
N ILE A 357 -18.71 45.84 9.16
CA ILE A 357 -17.31 45.40 9.10
C ILE A 357 -17.21 43.89 9.23
N ARG A 358 -16.43 43.24 8.36
CA ARG A 358 -16.30 41.77 8.33
C ARG A 358 -14.90 41.34 7.91
N VAL A 359 -14.40 40.33 8.61
CA VAL A 359 -13.34 39.44 8.11
C VAL A 359 -13.98 38.07 7.83
N GLY A 360 -13.52 37.35 6.82
CA GLY A 360 -14.09 36.05 6.45
C GLY A 360 -13.08 35.08 5.86
N ILE A 361 -13.45 33.79 5.87
CA ILE A 361 -12.77 32.76 5.08
C ILE A 361 -13.55 32.57 3.80
N GLY A 362 -12.94 32.86 2.66
CA GLY A 362 -13.43 32.44 1.34
C GLY A 362 -12.86 31.07 1.00
N VAL A 363 -13.71 30.11 0.65
CA VAL A 363 -13.27 28.76 0.23
C VAL A 363 -13.33 28.66 -1.28
N ASP A 364 -12.20 28.30 -1.89
CA ASP A 364 -11.96 28.13 -3.34
C ASP A 364 -12.34 29.36 -4.19
N SER A 365 -12.59 30.50 -3.54
CA SER A 365 -13.12 31.74 -4.10
C SER A 365 -12.97 32.89 -3.10
N ILE A 366 -12.99 34.14 -3.56
CA ILE A 366 -13.04 35.32 -2.70
C ILE A 366 -14.45 35.45 -2.11
N GLY A 367 -14.57 35.57 -0.79
CA GLY A 367 -15.86 35.71 -0.13
C GLY A 367 -15.82 35.45 1.38
N GLY A 368 -16.99 35.31 1.98
CA GLY A 368 -17.15 34.96 3.39
C GLY A 368 -18.01 33.71 3.54
N SER A 369 -17.43 32.53 3.30
CA SER A 369 -18.07 31.23 3.59
C SER A 369 -18.26 31.04 5.10
N VAL A 370 -17.37 31.62 5.91
CA VAL A 370 -17.51 31.83 7.36
C VAL A 370 -17.10 33.27 7.67
N ILE A 371 -17.86 33.97 8.52
CA ILE A 371 -17.80 35.44 8.67
C ILE A 371 -17.67 35.85 10.14
N LEU A 372 -16.63 36.61 10.47
CA LEU A 372 -16.47 37.39 11.70
C LEU A 372 -16.96 38.83 11.44
N GLY A 373 -18.23 39.10 11.76
CA GLY A 373 -18.87 40.41 11.53
C GLY A 373 -19.08 41.24 12.80
N SER A 374 -19.07 42.57 12.65
CA SER A 374 -19.54 43.54 13.64
C SER A 374 -20.28 44.70 12.95
N SER A 375 -20.91 45.55 13.76
CA SER A 375 -21.46 46.85 13.37
C SER A 375 -21.03 47.99 14.33
N SER A 376 -19.95 47.77 15.08
CA SER A 376 -19.37 48.75 16.01
C SER A 376 -18.61 49.87 15.29
N GLY A 377 -18.82 51.11 15.74
CA GLY A 377 -17.91 52.23 15.43
C GLY A 377 -16.58 52.13 16.17
N ASP A 378 -16.51 51.26 17.19
CA ASP A 378 -15.30 50.94 17.95
C ASP A 378 -14.59 49.70 17.38
N ASN A 379 -13.31 49.54 17.74
CA ASN A 379 -12.52 48.36 17.42
C ASN A 379 -13.16 47.08 17.98
N PHE A 380 -13.27 46.08 17.12
CA PHE A 380 -13.82 44.76 17.39
C PHE A 380 -12.77 43.68 17.06
N LYS A 381 -12.56 42.78 18.02
CA LYS A 381 -11.64 41.65 17.91
C LYS A 381 -12.38 40.36 18.23
N GLY A 382 -12.12 39.31 17.45
CA GLY A 382 -12.73 38.01 17.69
C GLY A 382 -12.19 36.93 16.77
N SER A 383 -12.83 35.77 16.80
CA SER A 383 -12.50 34.68 15.89
C SER A 383 -13.72 33.84 15.54
N VAL A 384 -13.69 33.26 14.34
CA VAL A 384 -14.66 32.28 13.85
C VAL A 384 -13.95 31.00 13.43
N VAL A 385 -14.68 29.89 13.44
CA VAL A 385 -14.14 28.57 13.11
C VAL A 385 -14.88 28.00 11.90
N TYR A 386 -14.12 27.61 10.88
CA TYR A 386 -14.58 26.77 9.78
C TYR A 386 -14.37 25.31 10.17
N CYS A 387 -15.45 24.53 10.19
CA CYS A 387 -15.43 23.08 10.33
C CYS A 387 -16.22 22.47 9.17
N ASN A 388 -15.57 21.64 8.35
CA ASN A 388 -16.24 20.95 7.24
C ASN A 388 -15.53 19.64 6.89
N VAL A 389 -16.19 18.78 6.11
CA VAL A 389 -15.57 17.60 5.48
C VAL A 389 -15.44 17.86 3.98
N LEU A 390 -14.24 18.19 3.55
CA LEU A 390 -13.92 18.57 2.18
C LEU A 390 -13.65 17.35 1.30
N ALA A 391 -13.72 17.56 -0.02
CA ALA A 391 -13.56 16.51 -1.02
C ALA A 391 -12.07 16.16 -1.26
N ALA A 392 -11.82 15.26 -2.20
CA ALA A 392 -10.50 15.14 -2.82
C ALA A 392 -10.29 16.33 -3.78
N GLY A 393 -9.15 17.01 -3.68
CA GLY A 393 -8.83 18.20 -4.48
C GLY A 393 -7.82 19.12 -3.81
N VAL A 394 -7.31 20.10 -4.55
CA VAL A 394 -6.67 21.27 -3.95
C VAL A 394 -7.76 22.23 -3.48
N HIS A 395 -7.60 22.76 -2.27
CA HIS A 395 -8.51 23.72 -1.66
C HIS A 395 -7.77 24.97 -1.20
N GLN A 396 -8.33 26.14 -1.50
CA GLN A 396 -7.77 27.46 -1.21
C GLN A 396 -8.62 28.19 -0.17
N PHE A 397 -7.99 28.64 0.91
CA PHE A 397 -8.62 29.32 2.03
C PHE A 397 -8.15 30.76 2.06
N ASN A 398 -8.95 31.62 1.43
CA ASN A 398 -8.69 33.04 1.28
C ASN A 398 -9.04 33.77 2.57
N VAL A 399 -8.14 34.62 3.04
CA VAL A 399 -8.41 35.58 4.11
C VAL A 399 -9.03 36.81 3.44
N CYS A 400 -10.32 37.05 3.69
CA CYS A 400 -11.09 38.07 2.98
C CYS A 400 -11.63 39.15 3.93
N GLU A 401 -11.84 40.34 3.39
CA GLU A 401 -12.44 41.49 4.09
C GLU A 401 -13.68 42.01 3.35
N TYR A 402 -14.58 42.68 4.08
CA TYR A 402 -15.75 43.37 3.54
C TYR A 402 -16.13 44.52 4.47
N GLY A 403 -16.21 45.74 3.94
CA GLY A 403 -16.56 46.94 4.71
C GLY A 403 -17.92 47.55 4.32
N ASN A 404 -18.14 48.78 4.78
CA ASN A 404 -19.25 49.61 4.32
C ASN A 404 -18.84 50.38 3.05
N ALA A 405 -19.81 50.75 2.21
CA ALA A 405 -19.60 51.62 1.04
C ALA A 405 -19.78 53.11 1.35
N SER A 406 -20.44 53.47 2.45
CA SER A 406 -20.71 54.87 2.83
C SER A 406 -19.69 55.48 3.80
N SER A 407 -18.69 54.72 4.22
CA SER A 407 -17.80 55.04 5.34
C SER A 407 -16.56 54.13 5.32
N THR A 408 -15.47 54.60 5.92
CA THR A 408 -14.19 53.89 5.91
C THR A 408 -14.07 52.91 7.07
N CYS A 409 -13.76 51.66 6.79
CA CYS A 409 -13.46 50.64 7.78
C CYS A 409 -11.94 50.50 7.90
N THR A 410 -11.44 50.24 9.11
CA THR A 410 -10.01 50.02 9.39
C THR A 410 -9.77 48.56 9.76
N TYR A 411 -8.73 47.96 9.20
CA TYR A 411 -8.34 46.57 9.40
C TYR A 411 -6.91 46.53 9.93
N PHE A 412 -6.69 45.82 11.04
CA PHE A 412 -5.41 45.84 11.76
C PHE A 412 -4.64 44.52 11.66
N ARG A 413 -5.34 43.39 11.78
CA ARG A 413 -4.74 42.04 11.68
C ARG A 413 -5.78 40.98 11.31
N ALA A 414 -5.38 40.05 10.44
CA ALA A 414 -6.05 38.77 10.27
C ALA A 414 -5.10 37.61 10.56
N THR A 415 -5.64 36.48 11.01
CA THR A 415 -4.83 35.27 11.26
C THR A 415 -5.67 34.03 11.03
N LEU A 416 -5.36 33.28 9.97
CA LEU A 416 -5.93 31.98 9.65
C LEU A 416 -4.97 30.89 10.17
N SER A 417 -5.48 29.97 10.99
CA SER A 417 -4.67 28.90 11.57
C SER A 417 -5.46 27.61 11.79
N GLY A 418 -4.79 26.46 11.81
CA GLY A 418 -5.43 25.17 12.08
C GLY A 418 -4.47 24.00 11.91
N GLU A 419 -4.97 22.77 12.03
CA GLU A 419 -4.18 21.55 11.82
C GLU A 419 -4.70 20.76 10.62
N PHE A 420 -3.78 20.35 9.75
CA PHE A 420 -4.05 19.45 8.64
C PHE A 420 -3.50 18.06 8.94
N TRP A 421 -4.31 17.02 8.80
CA TRP A 421 -3.89 15.64 9.00
C TRP A 421 -3.57 14.99 7.66
N CYS A 422 -2.28 14.97 7.32
CA CYS A 422 -1.75 14.58 6.01
C CYS A 422 -0.39 13.86 6.07
#